data_AF-A0A935HYN0-F1
#
_entry.id   AF-A0A935HYN0-F1
#
_cell.length_a   1.000
_cell.length_b   1.000
_cell.length_c   1.000
_cell.angle_alpha   90.00
_cell.angle_beta   90.00
_cell.angle_gamma   90.00
#
_symmetry.space_group_name_H-M   'P 1'
#
loop_
_entity.id
_entity.type
_entity.pdbx_description
1 polymer ?
#
loop_
_entity_poly.entity_id
_entity_poly.type
_entity_poly.pdbx_seq_one_letter_code
_entity_poly.pdbx_strand_id
1 'polypeptide(L)'
;MNLAKVMKKCHSSDLKILKIVSMNYNLYKAYENINNEDNYFEARKIFHELHDSLSNEYKLQLYMIFIYFCTRKQNQGINKYYNELFKLFNEKLDSGFHSDFSQNIYPLSSFRDYVFVGIEVNKLSWVDDFLKKYSVLLPEDVRDNEVNIANAKLFIARKKYQNALSIISGVKPSNFLHYIDVSLVKLISYYELGEYEDAFTLIDRTSHYMRNHKEIPKSHMVNFTGFIKFLHLLLNAATDTKVKDQAFLFNELNKYKLISKRDWLTEKISELNKQKKAV
;
A
#
# COMPACT_ATOMS: atom_id res chain seq x y z
N MET A 1 -2.81 42.16 1.03
CA MET A 1 -2.97 41.50 2.34
C MET A 1 -2.25 40.14 2.28
N ASN A 2 -1.31 39.86 3.19
CA ASN A 2 -0.61 38.56 3.21
C ASN A 2 -1.50 37.52 3.91
N LEU A 3 -2.18 36.69 3.13
CA LEU A 3 -3.11 35.66 3.61
C LEU A 3 -2.45 34.70 4.62
N ALA A 4 -1.20 34.29 4.41
CA ALA A 4 -0.51 33.41 5.35
C ALA A 4 -0.34 34.04 6.73
N LYS A 5 -0.04 35.35 6.79
CA LYS A 5 0.06 36.10 8.06
C LYS A 5 -1.30 36.21 8.77
N VAL A 6 -2.39 36.34 8.01
CA VAL A 6 -3.76 36.33 8.56
C VAL A 6 -4.10 34.96 9.13
N MET A 7 -3.78 33.87 8.42
CA MET A 7 -4.12 32.51 8.85
C MET A 7 -3.36 32.09 10.12
N LYS A 8 -2.12 32.55 10.31
CA LYS A 8 -1.40 32.38 11.59
C LYS A 8 -2.13 33.04 12.77
N LYS A 9 -2.67 34.25 12.58
CA LYS A 9 -3.49 34.92 13.60
C LYS A 9 -4.81 34.19 13.86
N CYS A 10 -5.40 33.61 12.82
CA CYS A 10 -6.62 32.81 12.96
C CYS A 10 -6.39 31.52 13.77
N HIS A 11 -5.25 30.84 13.59
CA HIS A 11 -4.89 29.67 14.40
C HIS A 11 -4.62 30.07 15.87
N SER A 12 -3.92 31.17 16.11
CA SER A 12 -3.64 31.63 17.48
C SER A 12 -4.86 32.23 18.20
N SER A 13 -6.04 32.27 17.56
CA SER A 13 -7.25 32.80 18.19
C SER A 13 -7.93 31.75 19.08
N ASP A 14 -8.54 32.20 20.18
CA ASP A 14 -9.39 31.36 21.02
C ASP A 14 -10.71 30.98 20.31
N LEU A 15 -11.09 31.69 19.25
CA LEU A 15 -12.28 31.40 18.48
C LEU A 15 -12.09 30.15 17.62
N LYS A 16 -12.77 29.07 18.00
CA LYS A 16 -12.81 27.79 17.28
C LYS A 16 -13.02 27.95 15.77
N ILE A 17 -13.94 28.82 15.35
CA ILE A 17 -14.22 29.04 13.92
C ILE A 17 -13.01 29.59 13.16
N LEU A 18 -12.20 30.45 13.78
CA LEU A 18 -10.99 30.99 13.15
C LEU A 18 -9.90 29.92 13.02
N LYS A 19 -9.77 29.03 14.02
CA LYS A 19 -8.90 27.86 13.91
C LYS A 19 -9.34 26.93 12.78
N ILE A 20 -10.64 26.66 12.63
CA ILE A 20 -11.20 25.87 11.51
C ILE A 20 -10.88 26.52 10.17
N VAL A 21 -11.05 27.84 10.02
CA VAL A 21 -10.69 28.56 8.79
C VAL A 21 -9.21 28.39 8.47
N SER A 22 -8.33 28.52 9.47
CA SER A 22 -6.89 28.31 9.29
C SER A 22 -6.55 26.87 8.88
N MET A 23 -7.19 25.87 9.49
CA MET A 23 -7.01 24.46 9.13
C MET A 23 -7.40 24.20 7.66
N ASN A 24 -8.57 24.67 7.22
CA ASN A 24 -9.02 24.49 5.84
C ASN A 24 -8.12 25.22 4.83
N TYR A 25 -7.61 26.40 5.18
CA TYR A 25 -6.62 27.09 4.36
C TYR A 25 -5.34 26.25 4.19
N ASN A 26 -4.82 25.70 5.28
CA ASN A 26 -3.64 24.84 5.25
C ASN A 26 -3.89 23.57 4.43
N LEU A 27 -5.06 22.93 4.58
CA LEU A 27 -5.46 21.80 3.73
C LEU A 27 -5.51 22.16 2.24
N TYR A 28 -6.11 23.30 1.90
CA TYR A 28 -6.14 23.80 0.52
C TYR A 28 -4.72 24.01 -0.03
N LYS A 29 -3.83 24.64 0.75
CA LYS A 29 -2.42 24.85 0.35
C LYS A 29 -1.63 23.55 0.20
N ALA A 30 -1.87 22.59 1.09
CA ALA A 30 -1.29 21.25 0.97
C ALA A 30 -1.78 20.53 -0.30
N TYR A 31 -3.04 20.74 -0.71
CA TYR A 31 -3.57 20.20 -1.96
C TYR A 31 -2.99 20.88 -3.21
N GLU A 32 -2.91 22.22 -3.19
CA GLU A 32 -2.37 23.04 -4.27
C GLU A 32 -0.89 22.75 -4.55
N ASN A 33 -0.09 22.58 -3.50
CA ASN A 33 1.32 22.22 -3.61
C ASN A 33 1.63 21.04 -2.70
N ILE A 34 1.42 19.83 -3.24
CA ILE A 34 1.69 18.59 -2.52
C ILE A 34 3.14 18.45 -2.06
N ASN A 35 4.10 19.13 -2.68
CA ASN A 35 5.51 19.06 -2.27
C ASN A 35 5.77 19.84 -0.98
N ASN A 36 4.90 20.79 -0.61
CA ASN A 36 4.99 21.53 0.64
C ASN A 36 4.21 20.80 1.75
N GLU A 37 4.95 20.15 2.63
CA GLU A 37 4.39 19.32 3.72
C GLU A 37 4.03 20.14 4.97
N ASP A 38 4.55 21.36 5.09
CA ASP A 38 4.37 22.19 6.29
C ASP A 38 2.89 22.51 6.51
N ASN A 39 2.16 22.82 5.44
CA ASN A 39 0.72 23.07 5.53
C ASN A 39 -0.06 21.81 5.94
N TYR A 40 0.38 20.62 5.50
CA TYR A 40 -0.25 19.37 5.93
C TYR A 40 -0.07 19.16 7.44
N PHE A 41 1.16 19.33 7.95
CA PHE A 41 1.45 19.14 9.37
C PHE A 41 0.80 20.22 10.25
N GLU A 42 0.70 21.45 9.76
CA GLU A 42 -0.01 22.51 10.49
C GLU A 42 -1.53 22.23 10.54
N ALA A 43 -2.13 21.78 9.44
CA ALA A 43 -3.52 21.33 9.46
C ALA A 43 -3.72 20.14 10.42
N ARG A 44 -2.79 19.18 10.46
CA ARG A 44 -2.83 18.07 11.43
C ARG A 44 -2.74 18.56 12.86
N LYS A 45 -1.87 19.54 13.16
CA LYS A 45 -1.77 20.13 14.50
C LYS A 45 -3.09 20.76 14.92
N ILE A 46 -3.68 21.60 14.08
CA ILE A 46 -4.98 22.23 14.38
C ILE A 46 -6.08 21.18 14.55
N PHE A 47 -6.09 20.13 13.72
CA PHE A 47 -7.05 19.04 13.86
C PHE A 47 -6.95 18.35 15.23
N HIS A 48 -5.75 18.06 15.71
CA HIS A 48 -5.56 17.48 17.05
C HIS A 48 -6.02 18.45 18.16
N GLU A 49 -5.68 19.74 18.06
CA GLU A 49 -6.12 20.75 19.03
C GLU A 49 -7.66 20.85 19.12
N LEU A 50 -8.34 20.66 18.00
CA LEU A 50 -9.79 20.80 17.92
C LEU A 50 -10.55 19.49 18.05
N HIS A 51 -9.88 18.33 18.05
CA HIS A 51 -10.49 17.02 17.78
C HIS A 51 -11.77 16.83 18.60
N ASP A 52 -11.72 16.85 19.93
CA ASP A 52 -12.89 16.61 20.79
C ASP A 52 -14.06 17.58 20.56
N SER A 53 -13.78 18.78 20.05
CA SER A 53 -14.81 19.79 19.79
C SER A 53 -15.51 19.62 18.44
N LEU A 54 -14.93 18.89 17.48
CA LEU A 54 -15.48 18.75 16.13
C LEU A 54 -16.59 17.69 16.07
N SER A 55 -17.54 17.86 15.15
CA SER A 55 -18.52 16.81 14.87
C SER A 55 -17.85 15.58 14.26
N ASN A 56 -18.40 14.39 14.52
CA ASN A 56 -17.88 13.14 13.97
C ASN A 56 -17.87 13.14 12.43
N GLU A 57 -18.90 13.71 11.81
CA GLU A 57 -18.96 13.87 10.35
C GLU A 57 -17.76 14.67 9.83
N TYR A 58 -17.43 15.79 10.48
CA TYR A 58 -16.32 16.62 10.06
C TYR A 58 -14.96 15.95 10.33
N LYS A 59 -14.82 15.21 11.44
CA LYS A 59 -13.63 14.39 11.72
C LYS A 59 -13.39 13.36 10.61
N LEU A 60 -14.44 12.65 10.20
CA LEU A 60 -14.37 11.66 9.12
C LEU A 60 -13.90 12.28 7.80
N GLN A 61 -14.45 13.44 7.42
CA GLN A 61 -14.01 14.18 6.24
C GLN A 61 -12.54 14.56 6.33
N LEU A 62 -12.08 15.05 7.49
CA LEU A 62 -10.68 15.41 7.71
C LEU A 62 -9.75 14.20 7.63
N TYR A 63 -10.11 13.07 8.25
CA TYR A 63 -9.35 11.82 8.11
C TYR A 63 -9.22 11.40 6.65
N MET A 64 -10.30 11.46 5.86
CA MET A 64 -10.25 11.15 4.43
C MET A 64 -9.27 12.07 3.68
N ILE A 65 -9.28 13.37 3.96
CA ILE A 65 -8.36 14.34 3.34
C ILE A 65 -6.90 14.03 3.72
N PHE A 66 -6.63 13.77 5.00
CA PHE A 66 -5.27 13.46 5.46
C PHE A 66 -4.75 12.14 4.89
N ILE A 67 -5.58 11.09 4.91
CA ILE A 67 -5.28 9.78 4.31
C ILE A 67 -5.00 9.92 2.81
N TYR A 68 -5.82 10.70 2.10
CA TYR A 68 -5.61 10.96 0.68
C TYR A 68 -4.28 11.65 0.40
N PHE A 69 -3.92 12.67 1.19
CA PHE A 69 -2.64 13.35 1.08
C PHE A 69 -1.46 12.37 1.26
N CYS A 70 -1.48 11.57 2.33
CA CYS A 70 -0.44 10.56 2.60
C CYS A 70 -0.36 9.51 1.49
N THR A 71 -1.51 9.04 1.00
CA THR A 71 -1.59 8.06 -0.10
C THR A 71 -0.97 8.61 -1.38
N ARG A 72 -1.21 9.89 -1.71
CA ARG A 72 -0.57 10.52 -2.87
C ARG A 72 0.95 10.62 -2.72
N LYS A 73 1.45 10.94 -1.53
CA LYS A 73 2.89 10.97 -1.23
C LYS A 73 3.53 9.59 -1.33
N GLN A 74 2.87 8.57 -0.81
CA GLN A 74 3.29 7.18 -0.93
C GLN A 74 3.35 6.75 -2.41
N ASN A 75 2.35 7.13 -3.21
CA ASN A 75 2.33 6.89 -4.65
C ASN A 75 3.40 7.67 -5.42
N GLN A 76 4.13 8.60 -4.79
CA GLN A 76 5.33 9.24 -5.34
C GLN A 76 6.62 8.52 -4.92
N GLY A 77 6.53 7.45 -4.12
CA GLY A 77 7.68 6.70 -3.61
C GLY A 77 8.25 7.25 -2.30
N ILE A 78 7.51 8.12 -1.61
CA ILE A 78 7.99 8.77 -0.38
C ILE A 78 7.63 7.91 0.84
N ASN A 79 8.48 6.93 1.15
CA ASN A 79 8.20 5.86 2.12
C ASN A 79 7.89 6.34 3.55
N LYS A 80 8.37 7.52 3.99
CA LYS A 80 8.07 8.04 5.33
C LYS A 80 6.55 8.19 5.59
N TYR A 81 5.75 8.34 4.54
CA TYR A 81 4.30 8.47 4.66
C TYR A 81 3.58 7.17 4.98
N TYR A 82 4.22 6.00 4.87
CA TYR A 82 3.64 4.75 5.40
C TYR A 82 3.44 4.84 6.92
N ASN A 83 4.42 5.38 7.65
CA ASN A 83 4.32 5.57 9.10
C ASN A 83 3.25 6.61 9.47
N GLU A 84 3.18 7.71 8.72
CA GLU A 84 2.16 8.73 8.96
C GLU A 84 0.75 8.22 8.68
N LEU A 85 0.59 7.44 7.60
CA LEU A 85 -0.68 6.81 7.24
C LEU A 85 -1.08 5.75 8.28
N PHE A 86 -0.13 4.96 8.78
CA PHE A 86 -0.36 4.01 9.86
C PHE A 86 -0.85 4.71 11.13
N LYS A 87 -0.25 5.86 11.48
CA LYS A 87 -0.68 6.68 12.62
C LYS A 87 -2.11 7.18 12.44
N LEU A 88 -2.44 7.73 11.27
CA LEU A 88 -3.80 8.17 10.91
C LEU A 88 -4.84 7.05 11.02
N PHE A 89 -4.49 5.86 10.52
CA PHE A 89 -5.35 4.69 10.60
C PHE A 89 -5.65 4.30 12.03
N ASN A 90 -4.65 4.27 12.91
CA ASN A 90 -4.88 3.99 14.33
C ASN A 90 -5.73 5.08 15.00
N GLU A 91 -5.40 6.37 14.80
CA GLU A 91 -6.21 7.48 15.33
C GLU A 91 -7.69 7.41 14.88
N LYS A 92 -7.92 7.05 13.61
CA LYS A 92 -9.27 6.87 13.05
C LYS A 92 -9.99 5.69 13.72
N LEU A 93 -9.33 4.55 13.90
CA LEU A 93 -9.90 3.38 14.58
C LEU A 93 -10.20 3.65 16.05
N ASP A 94 -9.28 4.30 16.76
CA ASP A 94 -9.42 4.65 18.18
C ASP A 94 -10.56 5.64 18.40
N SER A 95 -10.83 6.50 17.41
CA SER A 95 -12.00 7.38 17.38
C SER A 95 -13.32 6.66 17.03
N GLY A 96 -13.30 5.33 16.85
CA GLY A 96 -14.48 4.52 16.51
C GLY A 96 -14.92 4.63 15.05
N PHE A 97 -14.08 5.19 14.16
CA PHE A 97 -14.44 5.41 12.76
C PHE A 97 -14.00 4.25 11.86
N HIS A 98 -14.85 3.22 11.78
CA HIS A 98 -14.58 2.01 10.98
C HIS A 98 -15.80 1.53 10.18
N SER A 99 -16.84 2.37 10.05
CA SER A 99 -18.05 2.05 9.30
C SER A 99 -17.81 1.89 7.79
N ASP A 100 -16.68 2.38 7.29
CA ASP A 100 -16.23 2.19 5.91
C ASP A 100 -15.90 0.72 5.59
N PHE A 101 -15.60 -0.12 6.59
CA PHE A 101 -15.33 -1.55 6.36
C PHE A 101 -16.57 -2.35 5.96
N SER A 102 -17.75 -1.95 6.43
CA SER A 102 -19.01 -2.60 6.06
C SER A 102 -19.58 -2.11 4.73
N GLN A 103 -18.94 -1.12 4.10
CA GLN A 103 -19.38 -0.60 2.80
C GLN A 103 -18.63 -1.31 1.67
N ASN A 104 -19.38 -1.90 0.73
CA ASN A 104 -18.80 -2.50 -0.46
C ASN A 104 -18.48 -1.40 -1.51
N ILE A 105 -17.41 -0.64 -1.30
CA ILE A 105 -16.96 0.41 -2.25
C ILE A 105 -16.04 -0.21 -3.31
N TYR A 106 -16.56 -1.20 -4.03
CA TYR A 106 -15.81 -1.92 -5.04
C TYR A 106 -15.22 -0.98 -6.13
N PRO A 107 -13.97 -1.18 -6.57
CA PRO A 107 -13.01 -2.21 -6.17
C PRO A 107 -12.18 -1.82 -4.94
N LEU A 108 -12.38 -0.61 -4.40
CA LEU A 108 -11.59 -0.07 -3.30
C LEU A 108 -11.95 -0.76 -1.98
N SER A 109 -10.94 -1.04 -1.17
CA SER A 109 -11.13 -1.66 0.15
C SER A 109 -10.26 -0.91 1.14
N SER A 110 -10.89 -0.09 1.98
CA SER A 110 -10.20 0.55 3.10
C SER A 110 -9.57 -0.50 4.00
N PHE A 111 -10.23 -1.64 4.20
CA PHE A 111 -9.68 -2.77 4.95
C PHE A 111 -8.34 -3.27 4.38
N ARG A 112 -8.28 -3.45 3.05
CA ARG A 112 -7.06 -3.86 2.33
C ARG A 112 -5.93 -2.86 2.53
N ASP A 113 -6.23 -1.57 2.54
CA ASP A 113 -5.21 -0.52 2.73
C ASP A 113 -4.62 -0.56 4.15
N TYR A 114 -5.42 -0.83 5.18
CA TYR A 114 -4.94 -0.98 6.56
C TYR A 114 -3.97 -2.15 6.69
N VAL A 115 -4.33 -3.30 6.10
CA VAL A 115 -3.46 -4.49 6.04
C VAL A 115 -2.15 -4.16 5.32
N PHE A 116 -2.25 -3.52 4.15
CA PHE A 116 -1.10 -3.19 3.33
C PHE A 116 -0.15 -2.24 4.08
N VAL A 117 -0.65 -1.13 4.61
CA VAL A 117 0.17 -0.15 5.35
C VAL A 117 0.80 -0.79 6.58
N GLY A 118 0.04 -1.57 7.36
CA GLY A 118 0.55 -2.27 8.54
C GLY A 118 1.71 -3.23 8.22
N ILE A 119 1.65 -3.92 7.08
CA ILE A 119 2.73 -4.76 6.58
C ILE A 119 3.95 -3.92 6.16
N GLU A 120 3.75 -2.84 5.40
CA GLU A 120 4.85 -2.00 4.90
C GLU A 120 5.60 -1.27 6.02
N VAL A 121 4.95 -0.97 7.16
CA VAL A 121 5.62 -0.46 8.38
C VAL A 121 6.12 -1.56 9.32
N ASN A 122 6.09 -2.82 8.89
CA ASN A 122 6.53 -4.00 9.63
C ASN A 122 5.81 -4.20 10.99
N LYS A 123 4.53 -3.82 11.10
CA LYS A 123 3.69 -4.01 12.29
C LYS A 123 2.82 -5.27 12.14
N LEU A 124 3.46 -6.42 11.92
CA LEU A 124 2.76 -7.66 11.56
C LEU A 124 1.81 -8.18 12.65
N SER A 125 2.17 -8.06 13.93
CA SER A 125 1.29 -8.45 15.04
C SER A 125 0.04 -7.56 15.11
N TRP A 126 0.19 -6.26 14.84
CA TRP A 126 -0.94 -5.36 14.74
C TRP A 126 -1.89 -5.76 13.60
N VAL A 127 -1.34 -6.23 12.47
CA VAL A 127 -2.17 -6.72 11.36
C VAL A 127 -2.93 -7.99 11.76
N ASP A 128 -2.31 -8.92 12.49
CA ASP A 128 -3.03 -10.10 13.01
C ASP A 128 -4.24 -9.68 13.88
N ASP A 129 -4.04 -8.72 14.80
CA ASP A 129 -5.10 -8.25 15.69
C ASP A 129 -6.17 -7.45 14.95
N PHE A 130 -5.76 -6.64 13.96
CA PHE A 130 -6.66 -5.92 13.07
C PHE A 130 -7.56 -6.90 12.30
N LEU A 131 -7.00 -7.96 11.71
CA LEU A 131 -7.76 -8.98 10.99
C LEU A 131 -8.76 -9.68 11.92
N LYS A 132 -8.34 -10.09 13.11
CA LYS A 132 -9.25 -10.73 14.09
C LYS A 132 -10.39 -9.81 14.51
N LYS A 133 -10.11 -8.52 14.73
CA LYS A 133 -11.09 -7.57 15.25
C LYS A 133 -12.06 -7.05 14.19
N TYR A 134 -11.58 -6.73 12.99
CA TYR A 134 -12.35 -5.97 12.01
C TYR A 134 -12.82 -6.77 10.79
N SER A 135 -12.30 -7.98 10.55
CA SER A 135 -12.76 -8.81 9.42
C SER A 135 -14.25 -9.17 9.49
N VAL A 136 -14.79 -9.32 10.69
CA VAL A 136 -16.22 -9.60 10.94
C VAL A 136 -17.14 -8.49 10.44
N LEU A 137 -16.62 -7.27 10.25
CA LEU A 137 -17.38 -6.13 9.73
C LEU A 137 -17.46 -6.11 8.20
N LEU A 138 -16.62 -6.90 7.52
CA LEU A 138 -16.65 -6.98 6.07
C LEU A 138 -17.95 -7.64 5.59
N PRO A 139 -18.50 -7.21 4.44
CA PRO A 139 -19.60 -7.91 3.79
C PRO A 139 -19.27 -9.38 3.55
N GLU A 140 -20.24 -10.26 3.79
CA GLU A 140 -20.03 -11.72 3.78
C GLU A 140 -19.54 -12.24 2.43
N ASP A 141 -19.98 -11.63 1.33
CA ASP A 141 -19.63 -12.00 -0.04
C ASP A 141 -18.15 -11.75 -0.40
N VAL A 142 -17.48 -10.84 0.32
CA VAL A 142 -16.06 -10.50 0.09
C VAL A 142 -15.14 -10.88 1.24
N ARG A 143 -15.68 -11.14 2.44
CA ARG A 143 -14.93 -11.34 3.68
C ARG A 143 -13.84 -12.42 3.55
N ASP A 144 -14.19 -13.60 3.08
CA ASP A 144 -13.25 -14.73 3.01
C ASP A 144 -12.09 -14.45 2.06
N ASN A 145 -12.37 -13.83 0.91
CA ASN A 145 -11.34 -13.44 -0.05
C ASN A 145 -10.40 -12.39 0.54
N GLU A 146 -10.94 -11.32 1.14
CA GLU A 146 -10.14 -10.26 1.78
C GLU A 146 -9.25 -10.80 2.90
N VAL A 147 -9.80 -11.65 3.77
CA VAL A 147 -9.07 -12.26 4.90
C VAL A 147 -8.00 -13.21 4.39
N ASN A 148 -8.30 -14.07 3.41
CA ASN A 148 -7.32 -15.01 2.87
C ASN A 148 -6.18 -14.30 2.13
N ILE A 149 -6.48 -13.25 1.35
CA ILE A 149 -5.45 -12.42 0.71
C ILE A 149 -4.59 -11.72 1.77
N ALA A 150 -5.18 -11.16 2.82
CA ALA A 150 -4.45 -10.50 3.89
C ALA A 150 -3.52 -11.46 4.64
N ASN A 151 -4.02 -12.64 5.00
CA ASN A 151 -3.23 -13.70 5.64
C ASN A 151 -2.09 -14.18 4.73
N ALA A 152 -2.32 -14.33 3.43
CA ALA A 152 -1.26 -14.70 2.49
C ALA A 152 -0.16 -13.64 2.44
N LYS A 153 -0.51 -12.36 2.42
CA LYS A 153 0.46 -11.25 2.48
C LYS A 153 1.25 -11.24 3.79
N LEU A 154 0.60 -11.54 4.92
CA LEU A 154 1.29 -11.73 6.21
C LEU A 154 2.28 -12.91 6.16
N PHE A 155 1.90 -14.03 5.55
CA PHE A 155 2.81 -15.16 5.36
C PHE A 155 4.01 -14.78 4.49
N ILE A 156 3.82 -14.03 3.40
CA ILE A 156 4.94 -13.48 2.61
C ILE A 156 5.84 -12.60 3.48
N ALA A 157 5.28 -11.67 4.26
CA ALA A 157 6.06 -10.79 5.14
C ALA A 157 6.85 -11.57 6.21
N ARG A 158 6.34 -12.75 6.61
CA ARG A 158 6.98 -13.68 7.54
C ARG A 158 7.90 -14.70 6.86
N LYS A 159 8.12 -14.60 5.55
CA LYS A 159 8.88 -15.56 4.72
C LYS A 159 8.35 -17.01 4.80
N LYS A 160 7.04 -17.17 5.04
CA LYS A 160 6.33 -18.46 5.12
C LYS A 160 5.67 -18.78 3.77
N TYR A 161 6.48 -18.98 2.74
CA TYR A 161 6.02 -19.03 1.34
C TYR A 161 5.08 -20.21 1.05
N GLN A 162 5.33 -21.40 1.61
CA GLN A 162 4.43 -22.54 1.43
C GLN A 162 3.02 -22.27 1.98
N ASN A 163 2.92 -21.67 3.18
CA ASN A 163 1.65 -21.29 3.77
C ASN A 163 0.94 -20.20 2.95
N ALA A 164 1.69 -19.21 2.44
CA ALA A 164 1.16 -18.18 1.56
C ALA A 164 0.57 -18.79 0.28
N LEU A 165 1.28 -19.73 -0.35
CA LEU A 165 0.84 -20.39 -1.57
C LEU A 165 -0.39 -21.28 -1.33
N SER A 166 -0.43 -22.01 -0.22
CA SER A 166 -1.53 -22.88 0.16
C SER A 166 -2.84 -22.08 0.32
N ILE A 167 -2.81 -20.99 1.09
CA ILE A 167 -4.03 -20.18 1.34
C ILE A 167 -4.46 -19.40 0.09
N ILE A 168 -3.51 -18.81 -0.65
CA ILE A 168 -3.85 -17.96 -1.80
C ILE A 168 -4.36 -18.78 -3.01
N SER A 169 -4.06 -20.07 -3.06
CA SER A 169 -4.52 -20.95 -4.15
C SER A 169 -6.02 -21.24 -4.10
N GLY A 170 -6.64 -21.15 -2.93
CA GLY A 170 -8.09 -21.27 -2.76
C GLY A 170 -8.87 -19.98 -3.06
N VAL A 171 -8.19 -18.83 -3.15
CA VAL A 171 -8.83 -17.54 -3.41
C VAL A 171 -9.24 -17.43 -4.87
N LYS A 172 -10.52 -17.14 -5.11
CA LYS A 172 -11.05 -16.80 -6.43
C LYS A 172 -11.15 -15.27 -6.54
N PRO A 173 -10.28 -14.59 -7.31
CA PRO A 173 -10.30 -13.14 -7.40
C PRO A 173 -11.68 -12.63 -7.82
N SER A 174 -12.31 -11.78 -7.01
CA SER A 174 -13.60 -11.16 -7.39
C SER A 174 -13.41 -9.87 -8.20
N ASN A 175 -12.18 -9.34 -8.24
CA ASN A 175 -11.85 -8.07 -8.90
C ASN A 175 -10.40 -7.99 -9.36
N PHE A 176 -10.06 -6.93 -10.10
CA PHE A 176 -8.71 -6.75 -10.62
C PHE A 176 -7.66 -6.52 -9.51
N LEU A 177 -8.01 -5.91 -8.38
CA LEU A 177 -7.08 -5.72 -7.25
C LEU A 177 -6.78 -7.05 -6.56
N HIS A 178 -7.78 -7.89 -6.35
CA HIS A 178 -7.62 -9.27 -5.88
C HIS A 178 -6.80 -10.08 -6.85
N TYR A 179 -7.02 -9.92 -8.17
CA TYR A 179 -6.24 -10.63 -9.17
C TYR A 179 -4.76 -10.24 -9.08
N ILE A 180 -4.46 -8.94 -8.98
CA ILE A 180 -3.11 -8.43 -8.80
C ILE A 180 -2.49 -8.97 -7.50
N ASP A 181 -3.23 -8.94 -6.39
CA ASP A 181 -2.74 -9.41 -5.10
C ASP A 181 -2.46 -10.91 -5.08
N VAL A 182 -3.38 -11.73 -5.62
CA VAL A 182 -3.23 -13.18 -5.74
C VAL A 182 -2.03 -13.50 -6.63
N SER A 183 -1.92 -12.88 -7.80
CA SER A 183 -0.79 -13.08 -8.69
C SER A 183 0.53 -12.67 -8.04
N LEU A 184 0.57 -11.53 -7.34
CA LEU A 184 1.78 -11.08 -6.64
C LEU A 184 2.24 -12.10 -5.59
N VAL A 185 1.33 -12.57 -4.73
CA VAL A 185 1.67 -13.53 -3.67
C VAL A 185 2.12 -14.87 -4.26
N LYS A 186 1.43 -15.37 -5.29
CA LYS A 186 1.82 -16.62 -5.96
C LYS A 186 3.19 -16.49 -6.62
N LEU A 187 3.44 -15.41 -7.36
CA LEU A 187 4.72 -15.16 -8.02
C LEU A 187 5.90 -15.09 -7.05
N ILE A 188 5.74 -14.39 -5.92
CA ILE A 188 6.76 -14.35 -4.87
C ILE A 188 6.96 -15.76 -4.28
N SER A 189 5.87 -16.47 -3.99
CA SER A 189 5.96 -17.81 -3.40
C SER A 189 6.66 -18.80 -4.33
N TYR A 190 6.28 -18.82 -5.62
CA TYR A 190 6.90 -19.67 -6.63
C TYR A 190 8.40 -19.40 -6.78
N TYR A 191 8.80 -18.12 -6.80
CA TYR A 191 10.21 -17.76 -6.83
C TYR A 191 10.97 -18.29 -5.61
N GLU A 192 10.44 -18.07 -4.40
CA GLU A 192 11.12 -18.43 -3.16
C GLU A 192 11.12 -19.95 -2.87
N LEU A 193 10.18 -20.69 -3.47
CA LEU A 193 10.11 -22.15 -3.40
C LEU A 193 10.88 -22.84 -4.52
N GLY A 194 11.43 -22.09 -5.49
CA GLY A 194 12.13 -22.65 -6.66
C GLY A 194 11.19 -23.25 -7.72
N GLU A 195 9.87 -22.99 -7.63
CA GLU A 195 8.85 -23.44 -8.58
C GLU A 195 8.83 -22.51 -9.82
N TYR A 196 9.97 -22.43 -10.53
CA TYR A 196 10.17 -21.42 -11.57
C TYR A 196 9.30 -21.63 -12.82
N GLU A 197 8.98 -22.87 -13.20
CA GLU A 197 8.07 -23.15 -14.33
C GLU A 197 6.65 -22.60 -14.08
N ASP A 198 6.15 -22.76 -12.86
CA ASP A 198 4.88 -22.18 -12.43
C ASP A 198 4.94 -20.64 -12.41
N ALA A 199 6.06 -20.08 -11.97
CA ALA A 199 6.29 -18.64 -12.02
C ALA A 199 6.25 -18.09 -13.45
N PHE A 200 6.94 -18.71 -14.41
CA PHE A 200 6.90 -18.32 -15.84
C PHE A 200 5.48 -18.40 -16.40
N THR A 201 4.80 -19.52 -16.18
CA THR A 201 3.41 -19.72 -16.64
C THR A 201 2.47 -18.65 -16.07
N LEU A 202 2.62 -18.31 -14.78
CA LEU A 202 1.80 -17.28 -14.16
C LEU A 202 2.15 -15.88 -14.65
N ILE A 203 3.42 -15.59 -14.95
CA ILE A 203 3.85 -14.32 -15.57
C ILE A 203 3.15 -14.12 -16.91
N ASP A 204 3.10 -15.14 -17.77
CA ASP A 204 2.47 -15.05 -19.08
C ASP A 204 0.97 -14.80 -18.96
N ARG A 205 0.29 -15.58 -18.11
CA ARG A 205 -1.15 -15.43 -17.83
C ARG A 205 -1.47 -14.03 -17.28
N THR A 206 -0.70 -13.57 -16.31
CA THR A 206 -0.89 -12.26 -15.67
C THR A 206 -0.60 -11.14 -16.67
N SER A 207 0.45 -11.25 -17.49
CA SER A 207 0.77 -10.28 -18.55
C SER A 207 -0.32 -10.20 -19.62
N HIS A 208 -0.94 -11.33 -19.97
CA HIS A 208 -2.10 -11.36 -20.86
C HIS A 208 -3.32 -10.68 -20.23
N TYR A 209 -3.62 -10.99 -18.96
CA TYR A 209 -4.71 -10.36 -18.22
C TYR A 209 -4.55 -8.83 -18.18
N MET A 210 -3.38 -8.34 -17.76
CA MET A 210 -3.11 -6.90 -17.64
C MET A 210 -3.21 -6.15 -18.98
N ARG A 211 -2.92 -6.79 -20.11
CA ARG A 211 -3.04 -6.17 -21.45
C ARG A 211 -4.49 -6.04 -21.93
N ASN A 212 -5.34 -6.98 -21.54
CA ASN A 212 -6.70 -7.08 -22.08
C ASN A 212 -7.78 -6.42 -21.20
N HIS A 213 -7.49 -6.14 -19.93
CA HIS A 213 -8.43 -5.54 -18.98
C HIS A 213 -8.17 -4.02 -18.89
N LYS A 214 -8.77 -3.27 -19.82
CA LYS A 214 -8.59 -1.81 -19.96
C LYS A 214 -9.23 -0.99 -18.85
N GLU A 215 -10.11 -1.59 -18.06
CA GLU A 215 -10.76 -1.00 -16.89
C GLU A 215 -9.80 -0.81 -15.70
N ILE A 216 -8.64 -1.49 -15.72
CA ILE A 216 -7.63 -1.33 -14.66
C ILE A 216 -7.04 0.08 -14.77
N PRO A 217 -7.02 0.88 -13.69
CA PRO A 217 -6.42 2.21 -13.76
C PRO A 217 -4.92 2.13 -14.05
N LYS A 218 -4.42 3.03 -14.91
CA LYS A 218 -2.99 3.07 -15.32
C LYS A 218 -2.02 3.09 -14.13
N SER A 219 -2.38 3.79 -13.05
CA SER A 219 -1.60 3.86 -11.81
C SER A 219 -1.34 2.48 -11.18
N HIS A 220 -2.34 1.60 -11.16
CA HIS A 220 -2.21 0.24 -10.66
C HIS A 220 -1.45 -0.66 -11.66
N MET A 221 -1.64 -0.44 -12.97
CA MET A 221 -0.97 -1.23 -14.00
C MET A 221 0.54 -1.03 -14.04
N VAL A 222 1.04 0.21 -13.97
CA VAL A 222 2.46 0.51 -14.17
C VAL A 222 3.34 -0.19 -13.12
N ASN A 223 2.98 -0.09 -11.85
CA ASN A 223 3.80 -0.65 -10.76
C ASN A 223 3.86 -2.18 -10.80
N PHE A 224 2.72 -2.83 -11.06
CA PHE A 224 2.64 -4.29 -11.10
C PHE A 224 3.23 -4.86 -12.39
N THR A 225 3.01 -4.21 -13.54
CA THR A 225 3.64 -4.62 -14.81
C THR A 225 5.16 -4.49 -14.72
N GLY A 226 5.67 -3.45 -14.05
CA GLY A 226 7.10 -3.32 -13.77
C GLY A 226 7.64 -4.48 -12.94
N PHE A 227 6.91 -4.88 -11.88
CA PHE A 227 7.25 -6.04 -11.07
C PHE A 227 7.31 -7.34 -11.90
N ILE A 228 6.27 -7.63 -12.70
CA ILE A 228 6.22 -8.85 -13.53
C ILE A 228 7.38 -8.90 -14.51
N LYS A 229 7.65 -7.79 -15.22
CA LYS A 229 8.76 -7.71 -16.18
C LYS A 229 10.11 -7.93 -15.50
N PHE A 230 10.31 -7.32 -14.33
CA PHE A 230 11.55 -7.47 -13.59
C PHE A 230 11.70 -8.87 -12.99
N LEU A 231 10.61 -9.46 -12.48
CA LEU A 231 10.63 -10.83 -11.98
C LEU A 231 10.98 -11.83 -13.09
N HIS A 232 10.45 -11.64 -14.30
CA HIS A 232 10.83 -12.46 -15.45
C HIS A 232 12.34 -12.38 -15.75
N LEU A 233 12.91 -11.18 -15.69
CA LEU A 233 14.36 -10.99 -15.82
C LEU A 233 15.13 -11.70 -14.70
N LEU A 234 14.63 -11.63 -13.47
CA LEU A 234 15.24 -12.25 -12.30
C LEU A 234 15.17 -13.79 -12.35
N LEU A 235 14.06 -14.36 -12.81
CA LEU A 235 13.91 -15.81 -13.03
C LEU A 235 14.91 -16.31 -14.06
N ASN A 236 15.03 -15.62 -15.20
CA ASN A 236 16.05 -15.97 -16.21
C ASN A 236 17.47 -15.93 -15.63
N ALA A 237 17.77 -14.97 -14.74
CA ALA A 237 19.06 -14.89 -14.06
C ALA A 237 19.27 -16.01 -13.03
N ALA A 238 18.20 -16.55 -12.45
CA ALA A 238 18.25 -17.66 -11.52
C ALA A 238 18.39 -19.03 -12.23
N THR A 239 17.84 -19.18 -13.44
CA THR A 239 17.82 -20.45 -14.18
C THR A 239 18.91 -20.60 -15.23
N ASP A 240 19.48 -19.51 -15.76
CA ASP A 240 20.50 -19.54 -16.80
C ASP A 240 21.85 -18.98 -16.29
N THR A 241 22.89 -19.81 -16.36
CA THR A 241 24.26 -19.45 -15.93
C THR A 241 24.89 -18.36 -16.79
N LYS A 242 24.37 -18.11 -18.00
CA LYS A 242 24.86 -17.07 -18.94
C LYS A 242 24.30 -15.68 -18.68
N VAL A 243 23.40 -15.50 -17.71
CA VAL A 243 22.68 -14.22 -17.52
C VAL A 243 23.34 -13.34 -16.44
N LYS A 244 23.68 -12.13 -16.92
CA LYS A 244 23.80 -10.80 -16.30
C LYS A 244 24.15 -10.73 -14.80
N ASP A 245 25.27 -10.06 -14.52
CA ASP A 245 25.74 -9.82 -13.16
C ASP A 245 24.74 -8.99 -12.31
N GLN A 246 24.95 -8.99 -11.00
CA GLN A 246 24.10 -8.23 -10.06
C GLN A 246 24.07 -6.74 -10.41
N ALA A 247 25.18 -6.18 -10.92
CA ALA A 247 25.27 -4.76 -11.26
C ALA A 247 24.29 -4.38 -12.37
N PHE A 248 24.17 -5.21 -13.41
CA PHE A 248 23.16 -5.05 -14.45
C PHE A 248 21.74 -5.07 -13.87
N LEU A 249 21.42 -6.04 -13.01
CA LEU A 249 20.08 -6.17 -12.44
C LEU A 249 19.70 -4.96 -11.57
N PHE A 250 20.64 -4.46 -10.76
CA PHE A 250 20.44 -3.22 -10.01
C PHE A 250 20.23 -2.02 -10.93
N ASN A 251 20.99 -1.92 -12.02
CA ASN A 251 20.80 -0.84 -13.00
C ASN A 251 19.41 -0.90 -13.65
N GLU A 252 18.93 -2.08 -14.06
CA GLU A 252 17.57 -2.24 -14.59
C GLU A 252 16.51 -1.90 -13.53
N LEU A 253 16.69 -2.33 -12.28
CA LEU A 253 15.74 -2.03 -11.20
C LEU A 253 15.65 -0.51 -10.95
N ASN A 254 16.77 0.20 -11.06
CA ASN A 254 16.83 1.65 -10.84
C ASN A 254 16.17 2.48 -11.96
N LYS A 255 15.93 1.90 -13.14
CA LYS A 255 15.13 2.55 -14.19
C LYS A 255 13.66 2.72 -13.81
N TYR A 256 13.14 1.87 -12.92
CA TYR A 256 11.76 1.96 -12.46
C TYR A 256 11.63 3.02 -11.36
N LYS A 257 11.00 4.16 -11.65
CA LYS A 257 10.71 5.15 -10.59
C LYS A 257 9.90 4.55 -9.44
N LEU A 258 8.91 3.72 -9.77
CA LEU A 258 8.06 2.99 -8.83
C LEU A 258 7.93 1.56 -9.31
N ILE A 259 8.06 0.61 -8.38
CA ILE A 259 7.90 -0.81 -8.65
C ILE A 259 7.41 -1.50 -7.37
N SER A 260 6.43 -2.38 -7.52
CA SER A 260 5.94 -3.17 -6.38
C SER A 260 7.05 -4.06 -5.83
N LYS A 261 7.14 -4.15 -4.50
CA LYS A 261 8.10 -5.02 -3.79
C LYS A 261 9.57 -4.79 -4.18
N ARG A 262 9.95 -3.52 -4.36
CA ARG A 262 11.33 -3.08 -4.60
C ARG A 262 12.34 -3.68 -3.61
N ASP A 263 12.02 -3.65 -2.31
CA ASP A 263 12.94 -4.12 -1.27
C ASP A 263 13.20 -5.63 -1.39
N TRP A 264 12.14 -6.41 -1.63
CA TRP A 264 12.25 -7.85 -1.90
C TRP A 264 13.06 -8.13 -3.18
N LEU A 265 12.80 -7.40 -4.27
CA LEU A 265 13.59 -7.54 -5.51
C LEU A 265 15.08 -7.24 -5.28
N THR A 266 15.38 -6.22 -4.48
CA THR A 266 16.76 -5.83 -4.11
C THR A 266 17.44 -6.93 -3.31
N GLU A 267 16.72 -7.52 -2.35
CA GLU A 267 17.17 -8.68 -1.57
C GLU A 267 17.49 -9.86 -2.50
N LYS A 268 16.58 -10.22 -3.41
CA LYS A 268 16.79 -11.35 -4.34
C LYS A 268 17.97 -11.13 -5.28
N ILE A 269 18.16 -9.94 -5.83
CA ILE A 269 19.34 -9.62 -6.65
C ILE A 269 20.63 -9.89 -5.85
N SER A 270 20.65 -9.48 -4.58
CA SER A 270 21.81 -9.64 -3.69
C SER A 270 22.11 -11.12 -3.38
N GLU A 271 21.11 -11.99 -3.39
CA GLU A 271 21.22 -13.42 -3.09
C GLU A 271 21.70 -14.28 -4.27
N LEU A 272 21.55 -13.81 -5.52
CA LEU A 272 21.92 -14.59 -6.72
C LEU A 272 23.37 -15.14 -6.72
N ASN A 273 24.32 -14.41 -6.11
CA ASN A 273 25.72 -14.86 -6.03
C ASN A 273 25.98 -15.89 -4.92
N LYS A 274 25.08 -16.03 -3.94
CA LYS A 274 25.22 -17.04 -2.86
C LYS A 274 24.80 -18.43 -3.34
N GLN A 275 23.77 -18.51 -4.17
CA GLN A 275 23.27 -19.76 -4.73
C GLN A 275 24.26 -20.39 -5.73
N LYS A 276 25.02 -19.57 -6.48
CA LYS A 276 26.08 -20.04 -7.40
C LYS A 276 27.29 -20.70 -6.71
N LYS A 277 27.47 -20.54 -5.39
CA LYS A 277 28.59 -21.14 -4.63
C LYS A 277 28.22 -22.41 -3.88
N ALA A 278 26.94 -22.79 -3.86
CA ALA A 278 26.42 -23.93 -3.11
C ALA A 278 26.10 -25.15 -4.00
N VAL A 279 26.48 -25.09 -5.29
CA VAL A 279 26.36 -26.17 -6.28
C VAL A 279 27.76 -26.60 -6.71
#